data_AF-A0A2S9GPX9-F1
#
_entry.id   AF-A0A2S9GPX9-F1
#
_cell.length_a   1.000
_cell.length_b   1.000
_cell.length_c   1.000
_cell.angle_alpha   90.00
_cell.angle_beta   90.00
_cell.angle_gamma   90.00
#
_symmetry.space_group_name_H-M   'P 1'
#
loop_
_entity.id
_entity.type
_entity.pdbx_description
1 polymer ?
#
loop_
_entity_poly.entity_id
_entity_poly.type
_entity_poly.pdbx_seq_one_letter_code
_entity_poly.pdbx_strand_id
1 'polypeptide(L)' 'ATGIRMALHRNETIDPERSLVLRLFRRLIPVTDTYHGQRFLIRQAGRWVATPLLAVLVLVEVTDIVFAVDSIPA' A
#
# COMPACT_ATOMS: atom_id res chain seq x y z
N ALA A 1 -19.71 6.68 -27.31
CA ALA A 1 -19.93 6.21 -25.92
C ALA A 1 -18.63 5.85 -25.17
N THR A 2 -17.46 6.34 -25.61
CA THR A 2 -16.16 5.93 -25.06
C THR A 2 -15.50 7.00 -24.16
N GLY A 3 -15.85 8.29 -24.34
CA GLY A 3 -15.26 9.39 -23.56
C GLY A 3 -15.70 9.48 -22.09
N ILE A 4 -16.93 9.04 -21.77
CA ILE A 4 -17.45 9.05 -20.39
C ILE A 4 -16.71 8.04 -19.50
N ARG A 5 -16.32 6.90 -20.06
CA ARG A 5 -15.58 5.85 -19.34
C ARG A 5 -14.13 6.25 -19.04
N MET A 6 -13.53 7.11 -19.87
CA MET A 6 -12.18 7.65 -19.67
C MET A 6 -12.15 8.84 -18.69
N ALA A 7 -13.18 9.68 -18.66
CA ALA A 7 -13.33 10.72 -17.65
C ALA A 7 -13.50 10.14 -16.24
N LEU A 8 -14.14 8.97 -16.13
CA LEU A 8 -14.34 8.26 -14.87
C LEU A 8 -13.06 7.59 -14.33
N HIS A 9 -12.08 7.26 -15.20
CA HIS A 9 -10.84 6.55 -14.83
C HIS A 9 -9.65 7.46 -14.49
N ARG A 10 -9.84 8.78 -14.40
CA ARG A 10 -8.75 9.72 -14.05
C ARG A 10 -8.62 9.99 -12.54
N ASN A 11 -9.44 9.31 -11.72
CA ASN A 11 -9.47 9.42 -10.26
C ASN A 11 -9.26 8.05 -9.57
N GLU A 12 -8.45 7.16 -10.14
CA GLU A 12 -7.79 6.13 -9.32
C GLU A 12 -6.61 6.79 -8.60
N THR A 13 -6.90 7.79 -7.77
CA THR A 13 -6.08 7.98 -6.57
C THR A 13 -6.09 6.62 -5.89
N ILE A 14 -4.92 5.98 -5.81
CA ILE A 14 -4.72 4.78 -4.99
C ILE A 14 -5.10 5.21 -3.57
N ASP A 15 -6.38 5.10 -3.22
CA ASP A 15 -6.90 5.40 -1.90
C ASP A 15 -6.21 4.39 -0.98
N PRO A 16 -5.22 4.80 -0.16
CA PRO A 16 -4.52 3.88 0.72
C PRO A 16 -5.50 3.25 1.72
N GLU A 17 -6.63 3.93 1.94
CA GLU A 17 -7.76 3.51 2.76
C GLU A 17 -8.66 2.46 2.09
N ARG A 18 -8.62 2.29 0.76
CA ARG A 18 -9.34 1.20 0.06
C ARG A 18 -8.55 -0.09 -0.01
N SER A 19 -7.22 -0.05 0.11
CA SER A 19 -6.39 -1.25 0.14
C SER A 19 -6.60 -2.00 1.47
N LEU A 20 -7.32 -3.12 1.40
CA LEU A 20 -7.54 -4.04 2.53
C LEU A 20 -6.20 -4.41 3.19
N VAL A 21 -5.17 -4.59 2.36
CA VAL A 21 -3.79 -4.91 2.76
C VAL A 21 -3.20 -3.81 3.65
N LEU A 22 -3.28 -2.55 3.22
CA LEU A 22 -2.76 -1.42 3.99
C LEU A 22 -3.52 -1.21 5.31
N ARG A 23 -4.85 -1.39 5.30
CA ARG A 23 -5.65 -1.32 6.53
C ARG A 23 -5.26 -2.40 7.52
N LEU A 24 -5.08 -3.64 7.05
CA LEU A 24 -4.67 -4.75 7.91
C LEU A 24 -3.25 -4.54 8.43
N PHE A 25 -2.33 -4.09 7.57
CA PHE A 25 -0.96 -3.77 7.92
C PHE A 25 -0.90 -2.71 9.02
N ARG A 26 -1.58 -1.57 8.86
CA ARG A 26 -1.63 -0.49 9.86
C ARG A 26 -2.32 -0.89 11.16
N ARG A 27 -3.22 -1.87 11.12
CA ARG A 27 -3.90 -2.39 12.33
C ARG A 27 -3.01 -3.34 13.13
N LEU A 28 -2.18 -4.14 12.45
CA LEU A 28 -1.33 -5.15 13.07
C LEU A 28 0.04 -4.61 13.46
N ILE A 29 0.57 -3.67 12.68
CA ILE A 29 1.92 -3.15 12.82
C ILE A 29 1.82 -1.67 13.20
N PRO A 30 2.54 -1.21 14.24
CA PRO A 30 2.62 0.21 14.55
C PRO A 30 3.28 0.94 13.38
N VAL A 31 2.52 1.81 12.72
CA VAL A 31 3.00 2.63 11.59
C VAL A 31 3.01 4.11 12.02
N THR A 32 4.06 4.83 11.66
CA THR A 32 4.10 6.30 11.76
C THR A 32 3.69 6.92 10.43
N ASP A 33 3.01 8.07 10.49
CA ASP A 33 2.67 8.86 9.30
C ASP A 33 3.81 9.80 8.87
N THR A 34 4.88 9.88 9.66
CA THR A 34 6.01 10.77 9.38
C THR A 34 6.99 10.13 8.39
N TYR A 35 7.46 10.93 7.42
CA TYR A 35 8.50 10.49 6.49
C TYR A 35 9.88 10.49 7.17
N HIS A 36 10.62 9.38 7.03
CA HIS A 36 11.91 9.16 7.71
C HIS A 36 13.07 8.90 6.73
N GLY A 37 13.04 9.58 5.58
CA GLY A 37 14.00 9.32 4.51
C GLY A 37 13.82 7.89 3.97
N GLN A 38 14.91 7.19 3.67
CA GLN A 38 14.90 5.84 3.07
C GLN A 38 14.76 4.70 4.09
N ARG A 39 14.42 5.00 5.35
CA ARG A 39 14.30 3.99 6.41
C ARG A 39 12.93 3.34 6.37
N PHE A 40 12.89 2.01 6.38
CA PHE A 40 11.64 1.23 6.48
C PHE A 40 11.14 1.03 7.91
N LEU A 41 12.08 0.95 8.86
CA LEU A 41 11.81 0.77 10.28
C LEU A 41 12.56 1.85 11.05
N ILE A 42 11.91 2.40 12.07
CA ILE A 42 12.51 3.33 13.01
C ILE A 42 12.23 2.88 14.44
N ARG A 43 13.04 3.37 15.37
CA ARG A 43 12.82 3.17 16.80
C ARG A 43 12.24 4.44 17.40
N GLN A 44 11.02 4.35 17.93
CA GLN A 44 10.33 5.48 18.55
C GLN A 44 9.84 5.06 19.94
N ALA A 45 10.18 5.83 20.98
CA ALA A 45 9.85 5.48 22.37
C ALA A 45 10.23 4.03 22.75
N GLY A 46 11.41 3.57 22.32
CA GLY A 46 11.94 2.24 22.64
C GLY A 46 11.39 1.08 21.80
N ARG A 47 10.28 1.26 21.08
CA ARG A 47 9.64 0.25 20.21
C ARG A 47 9.98 0.45 18.73
N TRP A 48 9.94 -0.63 17.96
CA TRP A 48 10.03 -0.59 16.50
C TRP A 48 8.70 -0.12 15.91
N VAL A 49 8.78 0.82 14.96
CA VAL A 49 7.66 1.41 14.25
C VAL A 49 7.97 1.39 12.76
N ALA A 50 7.01 0.94 11.97
CA ALA A 50 7.08 0.93 10.51
C ALA A 50 6.88 2.33 9.95
N THR A 51 7.63 2.67 8.91
CA THR A 51 7.48 3.95 8.20
C THR A 51 6.51 3.82 7.03
N PRO A 52 6.04 4.94 6.45
CA PRO A 52 5.19 4.90 5.27
C PRO A 52 5.84 4.17 4.09
N LEU A 53 7.17 4.20 3.97
CA LEU A 53 7.88 3.47 2.91
C LEU A 53 7.70 1.96 3.01
N LEU A 54 7.67 1.40 4.22
CA LEU A 54 7.47 -0.04 4.39
C LEU A 54 6.05 -0.43 3.98
N ALA A 55 5.06 0.40 4.30
CA ALA A 55 3.68 0.18 3.88
C ALA A 55 3.55 0.18 2.34
N VAL A 56 4.22 1.11 1.66
CA VAL A 56 4.26 1.15 0.19
C VAL A 56 4.95 -0.08 -0.39
N LEU A 57 6.09 -0.50 0.17
CA LEU A 57 6.80 -1.70 -0.28
C LEU A 57 5.92 -2.95 -0.17
N VAL A 58 5.27 -3.15 0.98
CA VAL A 58 4.35 -4.27 1.19
C VAL A 58 3.19 -4.24 0.19
N LEU A 59 2.65 -3.05 -0.11
CA LEU A 59 1.59 -2.93 -1.10
C LEU A 59 2.04 -3.38 -2.50
N VAL A 60 3.22 -2.94 -2.94
CA VAL A 60 3.77 -3.32 -4.26
C VAL A 60 4.00 -4.83 -4.33
N GLU A 61 4.69 -5.41 -3.35
CA GLU A 61 4.98 -6.85 -3.30
C GLU A 61 3.69 -7.70 -3.29
N VAL A 62 2.68 -7.30 -2.49
CA VAL A 62 1.40 -8.02 -2.47
C VAL A 62 0.67 -7.89 -3.80
N THR A 63 0.72 -6.72 -4.41
CA THR A 63 0.11 -6.49 -5.73
C THR A 63 0.77 -7.36 -6.79
N ASP A 64 2.10 -7.48 -6.77
CA ASP A 64 2.86 -8.35 -7.68
C ASP A 64 2.48 -9.83 -7.51
N ILE A 65 2.31 -10.31 -6.28
CA ILE A 65 1.84 -11.68 -6.00
C ILE A 65 0.43 -11.90 -6.51
N VAL A 66 -0.49 -10.95 -6.28
CA VAL A 66 -1.88 -11.06 -6.75
C VAL A 66 -1.92 -11.17 -8.28
N PHE A 67 -1.15 -10.34 -9.00
CA PHE A 67 -1.03 -10.44 -10.45
C PHE A 67 -0.40 -11.76 -10.91
N ALA A 68 0.60 -12.27 -10.18
CA ALA A 68 1.20 -13.56 -10.46
C ALA A 68 0.17 -14.71 -10.30
N VAL A 69 -0.70 -14.65 -9.30
CA VAL A 69 -1.75 -15.67 -9.09
C VAL A 69 -2.85 -15.57 -10.14
N ASP A 70 -3.35 -14.37 -10.46
CA ASP A 70 -4.40 -14.16 -11.47
C ASP A 70 -3.90 -14.42 -12.91
N SER A 71 -2.59 -14.35 -13.14
CA SER A 71 -1.96 -14.71 -14.44
C SER A 71 -1.78 -16.22 -14.65
N ILE A 72 -2.07 -17.05 -13.65
CA ILE A 72 -2.22 -18.51 -13.79
C ILE A 72 -3.72 -18.87 -13.68
N PRO A 73 -4.57 -18.57 -14.67
CA PRO A 73 -5.87 -19.20 -14.76
C PRO A 73 -5.69 -20.52 -15.53
N ALA A 74 -5.76 -21.65 -14.82
CA ALA A 74 -5.96 -22.97 -15.39
C ALA A 74 -7.37 -23.46 -15.05
#